data_AF-A0A7V4LVX5-F1
#
_entry.id   AF-A0A7V4LVX5-F1
#
_cell.length_a   1.000
_cell.length_b   1.000
_cell.length_c   1.000
_cell.angle_alpha   90.00
_cell.angle_beta   90.00
_cell.angle_gamma   90.00
#
_symmetry.space_group_name_H-M   'P 1'
#
loop_
_entity.id
_entity.type
_entity.pdbx_description
1 polymer ?
#
loop_
_entity_poly.entity_id
_entity_poly.type
_entity_poly.pdbx_seq_one_letter_code
_entity_poly.pdbx_strand_id
1 'polypeptide(L)'
;MIKIILTLITIIIICTSSLNAQDDIINFYRIVDSLANYPEIQQPIDTICQVKIPQYTTKKVGGKTVRDTTKFYVSFLGYKGQKQVFIAALTLKPLEKPNSDILRIVDFDDTSPRLGRVSTWGYVFDRNNDGKIDYMALVDGAAPFKDDQVPPDFPVRGQKLTLPQLELYMTKCKIIFNHWADENFDGKIDAVIHTDMDSVRDWVDRRIIIQCTKYDGNFDKVWAFKNFPTDEKIELKYSKTSVPYRPLGKLSGEITPAMLDEKTAILNLLNRAASQCDIGKDIQKY
;
A
#
# COMPACT_ATOMS: atom_id res chain seq x y z
N MET A 1 53.48 -20.61 12.46
CA MET A 1 52.35 -20.46 13.42
C MET A 1 51.62 -19.12 13.32
N ILE A 2 52.29 -17.99 13.03
CA ILE A 2 51.65 -16.66 13.00
C ILE A 2 50.79 -16.40 11.73
N LYS A 3 51.03 -17.12 10.62
CA LYS A 3 50.26 -16.97 9.36
C LYS A 3 48.87 -17.65 9.35
N ILE A 4 48.56 -18.53 10.29
CA ILE A 4 47.26 -19.23 10.34
C ILE A 4 46.22 -18.45 11.14
N ILE A 5 46.66 -17.58 12.06
CA ILE A 5 45.76 -16.79 12.92
C ILE A 5 45.19 -15.57 12.19
N LEU A 6 45.92 -14.97 11.22
CA LEU A 6 45.39 -13.84 10.45
C LEU A 6 44.31 -14.22 9.42
N THR A 7 44.35 -15.43 8.85
CA THR A 7 43.34 -15.86 7.86
C THR A 7 41.99 -16.18 8.52
N LEU A 8 41.99 -16.58 9.80
CA LEU A 8 40.76 -16.88 10.52
C LEU A 8 39.98 -15.61 10.94
N ILE A 9 40.68 -14.50 11.20
CA ILE A 9 40.05 -13.24 11.61
C ILE A 9 39.39 -12.53 10.41
N THR A 10 39.94 -12.67 9.20
CA THR A 10 39.33 -12.10 7.98
C THR A 10 38.08 -12.86 7.54
N ILE A 11 37.95 -14.16 7.84
CA ILE A 11 36.75 -14.96 7.51
C ILE A 11 35.59 -14.68 8.49
N ILE A 12 35.87 -14.29 9.73
CA ILE A 12 34.83 -13.97 10.72
C ILE A 12 34.26 -12.55 10.51
N ILE A 13 35.02 -11.62 9.93
CA ILE A 13 34.56 -10.26 9.62
C ILE A 13 33.73 -10.20 8.32
N ILE A 14 33.83 -11.20 7.43
CA ILE A 14 33.01 -11.26 6.20
C ILE A 14 31.61 -11.88 6.45
N CYS A 15 31.40 -12.61 7.54
CA CYS A 15 30.09 -13.19 7.87
C CYS A 15 29.19 -12.32 8.77
N THR A 16 29.62 -11.11 9.15
CA THR A 16 28.83 -10.22 10.04
C THR A 16 28.35 -8.93 9.39
N SER A 17 28.55 -8.76 8.08
CA SER A 17 28.19 -7.53 7.36
C SER A 17 27.24 -7.78 6.19
N SER A 18 26.12 -8.50 6.41
CA SER A 18 24.89 -8.41 5.58
C SER A 18 23.68 -9.13 6.18
N LEU A 19 23.52 -9.14 7.50
CA LEU A 19 22.16 -9.00 8.03
C LEU A 19 21.88 -7.50 7.98
N ASN A 20 21.52 -7.00 6.80
CA ASN A 20 20.76 -5.76 6.75
C ASN A 20 19.60 -6.00 7.71
N ALA A 21 19.49 -5.18 8.77
CA ALA A 21 18.27 -5.13 9.54
C ALA A 21 17.17 -4.80 8.53
N GLN A 22 16.45 -5.81 8.07
CA GLN A 22 15.36 -5.63 7.11
C GLN A 22 14.32 -4.80 7.83
N ASP A 23 13.98 -3.66 7.23
CA ASP A 23 13.07 -2.72 7.84
C ASP A 23 11.65 -3.32 7.86
N ASP A 24 11.16 -3.54 9.08
CA ASP A 24 9.76 -3.88 9.31
C ASP A 24 8.82 -2.80 8.76
N ILE A 25 7.52 -3.11 8.67
CA ILE A 25 6.53 -2.17 8.15
C ILE A 25 6.57 -0.81 8.87
N ILE A 26 6.95 -0.78 10.15
CA ILE A 26 6.97 0.42 10.99
C ILE A 26 8.09 1.36 10.53
N ASN A 27 9.30 0.83 10.34
CA ASN A 27 10.44 1.59 9.87
C ASN A 27 10.27 1.98 8.39
N PHE A 28 9.83 1.02 7.57
CA PHE A 28 9.70 1.21 6.13
C PHE A 28 8.58 2.20 5.76
N TYR A 29 7.50 2.23 6.54
CA TYR A 29 6.38 3.14 6.32
C TYR A 29 6.79 4.60 6.20
N ARG A 30 7.74 5.09 7.01
CA ARG A 30 8.15 6.51 6.97
C ARG A 30 8.78 6.89 5.64
N ILE A 31 9.54 5.98 5.07
CA ILE A 31 10.19 6.15 3.76
C ILE A 31 9.11 6.27 2.68
N VAL A 32 8.17 5.32 2.67
CA VAL A 32 7.14 5.26 1.62
C VAL A 32 6.09 6.36 1.77
N ASP A 33 5.67 6.71 3.00
CA ASP A 33 4.73 7.82 3.25
C ASP A 33 5.34 9.17 2.82
N SER A 34 6.66 9.35 2.97
CA SER A 34 7.35 10.53 2.44
C SER A 34 7.29 10.59 0.91
N LEU A 35 7.54 9.47 0.22
CA LEU A 35 7.45 9.38 -1.25
C LEU A 35 6.01 9.61 -1.74
N ALA A 36 5.03 9.09 -1.01
CA ALA A 36 3.61 9.21 -1.33
C ALA A 36 3.07 10.65 -1.16
N ASN A 37 3.55 11.40 -0.16
CA ASN A 37 3.16 12.78 0.07
C ASN A 37 3.81 13.77 -0.90
N TYR A 38 5.01 13.44 -1.40
CA TYR A 38 5.77 14.27 -2.32
C TYR A 38 6.23 13.43 -3.52
N PRO A 39 5.29 12.95 -4.35
CA PRO A 39 5.68 12.15 -5.49
C PRO A 39 6.55 13.01 -6.40
N GLU A 40 7.77 12.56 -6.69
CA GLU A 40 8.70 13.24 -7.60
C GLU A 40 8.24 13.10 -9.06
N ILE A 41 7.00 13.50 -9.37
CA ILE A 41 6.45 13.55 -10.74
C ILE A 41 7.04 14.74 -11.53
N GLN A 42 8.21 15.23 -11.12
CA GLN A 42 8.99 16.17 -11.93
C GLN A 42 9.58 15.46 -13.15
N GLN A 43 9.79 14.14 -13.05
CA GLN A 43 10.26 13.31 -14.17
C GLN A 43 9.09 12.55 -14.81
N PRO A 44 9.00 12.53 -16.15
CA PRO A 44 7.99 11.74 -16.83
C PRO A 44 8.11 10.25 -16.49
N ILE A 45 6.97 9.61 -16.21
CA ILE A 45 6.85 8.18 -15.95
C ILE A 45 6.59 7.44 -17.27
N ASP A 46 7.15 6.25 -17.43
CA ASP A 46 6.94 5.38 -18.59
C ASP A 46 6.60 3.94 -18.14
N THR A 47 5.97 3.19 -19.05
CA THR A 47 5.68 1.77 -18.84
C THR A 47 6.93 0.95 -19.16
N ILE A 48 7.56 0.38 -18.14
CA ILE A 48 8.71 -0.52 -18.31
C ILE A 48 8.24 -1.86 -18.86
N CYS A 49 7.17 -2.40 -18.29
CA CYS A 49 6.55 -3.63 -18.76
C CYS A 49 5.05 -3.60 -18.50
N GLN A 50 4.28 -4.25 -19.37
CA GLN A 50 2.86 -4.49 -19.16
C GLN A 50 2.48 -5.87 -19.66
N VAL A 51 1.82 -6.65 -18.80
CA VAL A 51 1.38 -8.01 -19.13
C VAL A 51 -0.09 -8.21 -18.77
N LYS A 52 -0.77 -9.05 -19.56
CA LYS A 52 -2.16 -9.42 -19.29
C LYS A 52 -2.19 -10.76 -18.58
N ILE A 53 -2.64 -10.78 -17.33
CA ILE A 53 -2.56 -11.93 -16.45
C ILE A 53 -3.95 -12.29 -15.87
N PRO A 54 -4.35 -13.57 -15.86
CA PRO A 54 -5.59 -13.98 -15.20
C PRO A 54 -5.45 -13.93 -13.67
N GLN A 55 -6.51 -13.46 -13.03
CA GLN A 55 -6.75 -13.59 -11.61
C GLN A 55 -7.98 -14.47 -11.40
N TYR A 56 -7.82 -15.45 -10.52
CA TYR A 56 -8.87 -16.41 -10.21
C TYR A 56 -9.50 -16.03 -8.88
N THR A 57 -10.82 -15.94 -8.84
CA THR A 57 -11.56 -15.74 -7.60
C THR A 57 -12.56 -16.87 -7.42
N THR A 58 -12.76 -17.27 -6.18
CA THR A 58 -13.68 -18.34 -5.83
C THR A 58 -14.84 -17.73 -5.05
N LYS A 59 -16.07 -17.90 -5.54
CA LYS A 59 -17.28 -17.36 -4.92
C LYS A 59 -18.27 -18.48 -4.63
N LYS A 60 -18.98 -18.41 -3.51
CA LYS A 60 -20.11 -19.30 -3.23
C LYS A 60 -21.40 -18.68 -3.78
N VAL A 61 -22.04 -19.35 -4.73
CA VAL A 61 -23.33 -18.93 -5.31
C VAL A 61 -24.30 -20.10 -5.18
N GLY A 62 -25.38 -19.91 -4.41
CA GLY A 62 -26.39 -20.95 -4.19
C GLY A 62 -25.83 -22.25 -3.59
N GLY A 63 -24.86 -22.15 -2.66
CA GLY A 63 -24.20 -23.31 -2.06
C GLY A 63 -23.15 -24.01 -2.92
N LYS A 64 -22.97 -23.59 -4.18
CA LYS A 64 -21.93 -24.10 -5.08
C LYS A 64 -20.72 -23.17 -5.12
N THR A 65 -19.53 -23.75 -5.17
CA THR A 65 -18.27 -23.03 -5.37
C THR A 65 -18.08 -22.79 -6.87
N VAL A 66 -18.06 -21.52 -7.28
CA VAL A 66 -17.85 -21.09 -8.67
C VAL A 66 -16.49 -20.40 -8.77
N ARG A 67 -15.68 -20.81 -9.76
CA ARG A 67 -14.40 -20.16 -10.09
C ARG A 67 -14.64 -19.12 -11.18
N ASP A 68 -14.42 -17.87 -10.84
CA ASP A 68 -14.50 -16.73 -11.73
C ASP A 68 -13.07 -16.33 -12.15
N THR A 69 -12.90 -15.93 -13.41
CA THR A 69 -11.59 -15.55 -13.96
C THR A 69 -11.68 -14.17 -14.56
N THR A 70 -11.01 -13.21 -13.94
CA THR A 70 -10.87 -11.85 -14.47
C THR A 70 -9.47 -11.68 -15.04
N LYS A 71 -9.33 -11.14 -16.25
CA LYS A 71 -8.02 -10.82 -16.83
C LYS A 71 -7.69 -9.37 -16.52
N PHE A 72 -6.61 -9.15 -15.78
CA PHE A 72 -6.07 -7.82 -15.50
C PHE A 72 -4.87 -7.54 -16.41
N TYR A 73 -4.66 -6.27 -16.71
CA TYR A 73 -3.36 -5.78 -17.14
C TYR A 73 -2.61 -5.33 -15.89
N VAL A 74 -1.40 -5.84 -15.72
CA VAL A 74 -0.46 -5.37 -14.71
C VAL A 74 0.62 -4.59 -15.44
N SER A 75 0.74 -3.31 -15.09
CA SER A 75 1.76 -2.41 -15.65
C SER A 75 2.76 -2.05 -14.56
N PHE A 76 4.04 -2.17 -14.88
CA PHE A 76 5.16 -1.75 -14.04
C PHE A 76 5.74 -0.48 -14.62
N LEU A 77 5.80 0.56 -13.80
CA LEU A 77 6.15 1.90 -14.22
C LEU A 77 7.42 2.36 -13.52
N GLY A 78 8.19 3.15 -14.25
CA GLY A 78 9.41 3.77 -13.76
C GLY A 78 9.64 5.12 -14.43
N TYR A 79 10.72 5.80 -14.06
CA TYR A 79 11.06 7.07 -14.69
C TYR A 79 11.53 6.81 -16.12
N LYS A 80 11.13 7.69 -17.04
CA LYS A 80 11.48 7.58 -18.45
C LYS A 80 12.99 7.50 -18.62
N GLY A 81 13.45 6.46 -19.30
CA GLY A 81 14.88 6.20 -19.53
C GLY A 81 15.57 5.42 -18.39
N GLN A 82 14.86 5.10 -17.31
CA GLN A 82 15.35 4.22 -16.25
C GLN A 82 14.68 2.85 -16.36
N LYS A 83 15.40 1.81 -15.90
CA LYS A 83 14.85 0.46 -15.80
C LYS A 83 14.16 0.19 -14.46
N GLN A 84 14.40 1.04 -13.48
CA GLN A 84 13.89 0.84 -12.12
C GLN A 84 12.37 1.00 -12.07
N VAL A 85 11.70 -0.01 -11.54
CA VAL A 85 10.25 -0.05 -11.32
C VAL A 85 9.95 0.43 -9.91
N PHE A 86 9.09 1.43 -9.76
CA PHE A 86 8.63 1.90 -8.44
C PHE A 86 7.11 1.93 -8.30
N ILE A 87 6.34 1.90 -9.40
CA ILE A 87 4.88 1.81 -9.37
C ILE A 87 4.41 0.53 -10.07
N ALA A 88 3.38 -0.10 -9.50
CA ALA A 88 2.55 -1.08 -10.18
C ALA A 88 1.11 -0.57 -10.31
N ALA A 89 0.49 -0.80 -11.47
CA ALA A 89 -0.90 -0.48 -11.74
C ALA A 89 -1.67 -1.71 -12.23
N LEU A 90 -2.87 -1.92 -11.69
CA LEU A 90 -3.80 -2.97 -12.11
C LEU A 90 -4.99 -2.34 -12.83
N THR A 91 -5.23 -2.73 -14.07
CA THR A 91 -6.28 -2.18 -14.92
C THR A 91 -7.04 -3.28 -15.65
N LEU A 92 -8.28 -2.99 -16.07
CA LEU A 92 -9.05 -3.91 -16.93
C LEU A 92 -8.72 -3.74 -18.43
N LYS A 93 -8.09 -2.62 -18.78
CA LYS A 93 -7.62 -2.26 -20.13
C LYS A 93 -6.16 -1.84 -20.07
N PRO A 94 -5.37 -1.96 -21.16
CA PRO A 94 -3.99 -1.50 -21.18
C PRO A 94 -3.87 -0.04 -20.72
N LEU A 95 -2.79 0.29 -20.04
CA LEU A 95 -2.35 1.65 -19.75
C LEU A 95 -1.73 2.23 -21.03
N GLU A 96 -2.22 3.39 -21.47
CA GLU A 96 -1.76 4.01 -22.72
C GLU A 96 -0.95 5.28 -22.45
N LYS A 97 -1.30 6.01 -21.39
CA LYS A 97 -0.65 7.27 -21.02
C LYS A 97 -0.34 7.26 -19.52
N PRO A 98 0.74 6.59 -19.09
CA PRO A 98 1.02 6.34 -17.67
C PRO A 98 0.91 7.58 -16.79
N ASN A 99 1.54 8.69 -17.19
CA ASN A 99 1.48 9.96 -16.43
C ASN A 99 0.05 10.44 -16.17
N SER A 100 -0.83 10.44 -17.18
CA SER A 100 -2.21 10.92 -16.99
C SER A 100 -3.10 9.86 -16.37
N ASP A 101 -2.86 8.58 -16.67
CA ASP A 101 -3.75 7.49 -16.31
C ASP A 101 -3.61 7.12 -14.82
N ILE A 102 -2.40 7.19 -14.24
CA ILE A 102 -2.21 6.97 -12.79
C ILE A 102 -2.69 8.15 -11.94
N LEU A 103 -2.61 9.38 -12.47
CA LEU A 103 -3.09 10.59 -11.80
C LEU A 103 -4.63 10.68 -11.78
N ARG A 104 -5.31 9.90 -12.63
CA ARG A 104 -6.77 9.80 -12.67
C ARG A 104 -7.27 8.70 -11.75
N ILE A 105 -7.33 9.00 -10.46
CA ILE A 105 -7.88 8.09 -9.44
C ILE A 105 -9.42 8.01 -9.52
N VAL A 106 -10.07 9.05 -10.04
CA VAL A 106 -11.52 9.13 -10.25
C VAL A 106 -11.80 9.59 -11.68
N ASP A 107 -12.58 8.81 -12.43
CA ASP A 107 -13.19 9.24 -13.70
C ASP A 107 -14.66 9.59 -13.43
N PHE A 108 -15.09 10.74 -13.95
CA PHE A 108 -16.49 11.15 -13.96
C PHE A 108 -17.07 10.85 -15.34
N ASP A 109 -18.09 9.99 -15.40
CA ASP A 109 -18.96 9.90 -16.57
C ASP A 109 -20.26 10.64 -16.22
N ASP A 110 -20.34 11.90 -16.63
CA ASP A 110 -21.38 12.86 -16.23
C ASP A 110 -21.39 13.11 -14.70
N THR A 111 -22.57 13.13 -14.05
CA THR A 111 -22.67 13.38 -12.59
C THR A 111 -22.40 12.15 -11.71
N SER A 112 -22.06 11.00 -12.31
CA SER A 112 -21.84 9.75 -11.57
C SER A 112 -20.34 9.42 -11.54
N PRO A 113 -19.71 9.37 -10.36
CA PRO A 113 -18.35 8.85 -10.27
C PRO A 113 -18.36 7.38 -10.71
N ARG A 114 -17.50 7.03 -11.66
CA ARG A 114 -17.22 5.63 -11.98
C ARG A 114 -15.89 5.27 -11.35
N LEU A 115 -15.78 4.04 -10.84
CA LEU A 115 -14.46 3.47 -10.60
C LEU A 115 -13.70 3.54 -11.93
N GLY A 116 -12.55 4.23 -11.93
CA GLY A 116 -11.82 4.56 -13.14
C GLY A 116 -11.27 3.35 -13.89
N ARG A 117 -10.61 3.60 -15.02
CA ARG A 117 -9.91 2.57 -15.85
C ARG A 117 -8.86 1.77 -15.05
N VAL A 118 -8.36 2.34 -13.95
CA VAL A 118 -7.40 1.77 -13.01
C VAL A 118 -8.15 1.21 -11.80
N SER A 119 -8.08 -0.10 -11.58
CA SER A 119 -8.70 -0.75 -10.43
C SER A 119 -7.96 -0.42 -9.13
N THR A 120 -6.63 -0.32 -9.20
CA THR A 120 -5.76 0.24 -8.14
C THR A 120 -4.36 0.45 -8.72
N TRP A 121 -3.57 1.33 -8.11
CA TRP A 121 -2.13 1.48 -8.35
C TRP A 121 -1.43 1.80 -7.04
N GLY A 122 -0.12 1.65 -7.01
CA GLY A 122 0.65 1.95 -5.81
C GLY A 122 2.14 1.78 -5.99
N TYR A 123 2.89 2.20 -4.98
CA TYR A 123 4.32 1.93 -4.91
C TYR A 123 4.58 0.49 -4.49
N VAL A 124 5.60 -0.13 -5.09
CA VAL A 124 5.99 -1.51 -4.84
C VAL A 124 7.48 -1.61 -4.57
N PHE A 125 7.88 -2.45 -3.62
CA PHE A 125 9.26 -2.60 -3.21
C PHE A 125 9.63 -4.07 -2.97
N ASP A 126 10.90 -4.36 -3.20
CA ASP A 126 11.62 -5.57 -2.82
C ASP A 126 12.58 -5.21 -1.68
N ARG A 127 12.13 -5.40 -0.43
CA ARG A 127 12.88 -5.02 0.79
C ARG A 127 13.97 -6.03 1.15
N ASN A 128 13.82 -7.29 0.73
CA ASN A 128 14.80 -8.34 1.02
C ASN A 128 15.77 -8.64 -0.14
N ASN A 129 15.58 -7.98 -1.28
CA ASN A 129 16.39 -8.09 -2.49
C ASN A 129 16.38 -9.50 -3.12
N ASP A 130 15.26 -10.24 -2.97
CA ASP A 130 15.07 -11.58 -3.56
C ASP A 130 14.46 -11.54 -4.98
N GLY A 131 14.16 -10.34 -5.48
CA GLY A 131 13.54 -10.10 -6.78
C GLY A 131 12.01 -10.21 -6.78
N LYS A 132 11.37 -10.28 -5.61
CA LYS A 132 9.92 -10.26 -5.46
C LYS A 132 9.48 -9.01 -4.71
N ILE A 133 8.27 -8.59 -5.01
CA ILE A 133 7.57 -7.56 -4.27
C ILE A 133 7.13 -8.18 -2.94
N ASP A 134 7.51 -7.55 -1.84
CA ASP A 134 7.09 -7.90 -0.47
C ASP A 134 6.42 -6.72 0.26
N TYR A 135 6.41 -5.53 -0.36
CA TYR A 135 5.75 -4.35 0.18
C TYR A 135 4.95 -3.61 -0.90
N MET A 136 3.74 -3.18 -0.54
CA MET A 136 2.86 -2.41 -1.41
C MET A 136 2.25 -1.23 -0.65
N ALA A 137 2.41 0.00 -1.16
CA ALA A 137 1.61 1.15 -0.74
C ALA A 137 0.56 1.43 -1.83
N LEU A 138 -0.65 0.92 -1.63
CA LEU A 138 -1.73 0.97 -2.63
C LEU A 138 -2.63 2.17 -2.38
N VAL A 139 -3.01 2.87 -3.45
CA VAL A 139 -3.91 4.01 -3.38
C VAL A 139 -5.28 3.59 -2.84
N ASP A 140 -5.78 4.32 -1.85
CA ASP A 140 -7.13 4.15 -1.29
C ASP A 140 -8.08 5.25 -1.76
N GLY A 141 -7.53 6.43 -2.03
CA GLY A 141 -8.28 7.59 -2.49
C GLY A 141 -7.57 8.89 -2.13
N ALA A 142 -8.35 9.93 -1.86
CA ALA A 142 -7.84 11.19 -1.32
C ALA A 142 -8.77 11.67 -0.21
N ALA A 143 -8.19 12.13 0.89
CA ALA A 143 -8.92 12.76 1.97
C ALA A 143 -8.03 13.79 2.67
N PRO A 144 -8.63 14.72 3.43
CA PRO A 144 -7.84 15.74 4.08
C PRO A 144 -7.33 15.26 5.44
N PHE A 145 -6.13 15.72 5.77
CA PHE A 145 -5.48 15.41 7.05
C PHE A 145 -5.73 16.54 8.04
N LYS A 146 -6.19 16.18 9.24
CA LYS A 146 -6.46 17.14 10.29
C LYS A 146 -5.19 17.90 10.64
N ASP A 147 -5.29 19.22 10.75
CA ASP A 147 -4.26 20.06 11.33
C ASP A 147 -4.84 21.04 12.36
N ASP A 148 -3.96 21.76 13.04
CA ASP A 148 -4.33 22.70 14.10
C ASP A 148 -5.04 23.97 13.58
N GLN A 149 -5.06 24.20 12.25
CA GLN A 149 -5.71 25.34 11.62
C GLN A 149 -7.18 25.03 11.25
N VAL A 150 -7.58 23.75 11.27
CA VAL A 150 -8.96 23.34 11.04
C VAL A 150 -9.83 23.69 12.25
N PRO A 151 -10.95 24.43 12.09
CA PRO A 151 -11.89 24.65 13.19
C PRO A 151 -12.33 23.31 13.81
N PRO A 152 -12.45 23.21 15.15
CA PRO A 152 -12.81 21.96 15.82
C PRO A 152 -14.13 21.36 15.33
N ASP A 153 -15.01 22.20 14.80
CA ASP A 153 -16.31 21.87 14.29
C ASP A 153 -16.40 21.73 12.76
N PHE A 154 -15.27 21.52 12.07
CA PHE A 154 -15.22 21.54 10.61
C PHE A 154 -14.51 20.31 9.96
N PRO A 155 -15.03 19.77 8.83
CA PRO A 155 -16.42 19.76 8.44
C PRO A 155 -17.16 18.68 9.20
N VAL A 156 -18.46 18.85 9.36
CA VAL A 156 -19.34 17.75 9.81
C VAL A 156 -19.54 16.81 8.62
N ARG A 157 -19.33 15.50 8.82
CA ARG A 157 -19.59 14.51 7.77
C ARG A 157 -21.03 14.61 7.28
N GLY A 158 -21.21 14.61 5.95
CA GLY A 158 -22.52 14.66 5.30
C GLY A 158 -23.18 16.04 5.22
N GLN A 159 -22.54 17.10 5.76
CA GLN A 159 -23.00 18.46 5.58
C GLN A 159 -22.38 19.10 4.32
N LYS A 160 -23.14 19.96 3.64
CA LYS A 160 -22.65 20.73 2.50
C LYS A 160 -21.66 21.79 2.99
N LEU A 161 -20.50 21.87 2.33
CA LEU A 161 -19.50 22.90 2.59
C LEU A 161 -19.89 24.21 1.89
N THR A 162 -19.59 25.34 2.52
CA THR A 162 -19.52 26.63 1.82
C THR A 162 -18.29 26.66 0.90
N LEU A 163 -18.22 27.60 -0.06
CA LEU A 163 -17.06 27.71 -0.96
C LEU A 163 -15.72 27.90 -0.21
N PRO A 164 -15.58 28.82 0.77
CA PRO A 164 -14.32 28.97 1.51
C PRO A 164 -13.94 27.71 2.31
N GLN A 165 -14.94 26.99 2.82
CA GLN A 165 -14.75 25.72 3.51
C GLN A 165 -14.29 24.62 2.55
N LEU A 166 -14.86 24.55 1.35
CA LEU A 166 -14.43 23.63 0.31
C LEU A 166 -12.99 23.90 -0.13
N GLU A 167 -12.63 25.18 -0.30
CA GLU A 167 -11.25 25.58 -0.62
C GLU A 167 -10.29 25.15 0.49
N LEU A 168 -10.60 25.44 1.76
CA LEU A 168 -9.78 24.99 2.90
C LEU A 168 -9.67 23.46 2.92
N TYR A 169 -10.79 22.74 2.76
CA TYR A 169 -10.83 21.28 2.73
C TYR A 169 -9.92 20.72 1.63
N MET A 170 -10.01 21.27 0.41
CA MET A 170 -9.20 20.87 -0.74
C MET A 170 -7.71 21.13 -0.52
N THR A 171 -7.32 22.25 0.11
CA THR A 171 -5.89 22.55 0.37
C THR A 171 -5.23 21.56 1.32
N LYS A 172 -6.03 20.80 2.08
CA LYS A 172 -5.55 19.79 3.03
C LYS A 172 -5.69 18.36 2.53
N CYS A 173 -6.37 18.15 1.39
CA CYS A 173 -6.50 16.85 0.75
C CYS A 173 -5.14 16.32 0.29
N LYS A 174 -4.87 15.07 0.64
CA LYS A 174 -3.71 14.32 0.14
C LYS A 174 -4.19 13.00 -0.43
N ILE A 175 -3.42 12.44 -1.36
CA ILE A 175 -3.62 11.06 -1.79
C ILE A 175 -3.26 10.15 -0.62
N ILE A 176 -4.13 9.19 -0.33
CA ILE A 176 -3.97 8.23 0.75
C ILE A 176 -3.50 6.91 0.16
N PHE A 177 -2.47 6.34 0.79
CA PHE A 177 -2.00 4.99 0.52
C PHE A 177 -2.18 4.15 1.76
N ASN A 178 -2.76 2.96 1.58
CA ASN A 178 -2.74 1.92 2.60
C ASN A 178 -1.57 0.99 2.31
N HIS A 179 -0.80 0.68 3.34
CA HIS A 179 0.46 -0.03 3.23
C HIS A 179 0.27 -1.48 3.64
N TRP A 180 0.82 -2.40 2.87
CA TRP A 180 0.68 -3.84 3.03
C TRP A 180 2.05 -4.46 2.90
N ALA A 181 2.41 -5.32 3.84
CA ALA A 181 3.71 -5.96 3.89
C ALA A 181 3.58 -7.46 4.14
N ASP A 182 4.45 -8.20 3.46
CA ASP A 182 4.84 -9.57 3.75
C ASP A 182 6.12 -9.51 4.59
N GLU A 183 5.97 -9.49 5.92
CA GLU A 183 7.07 -9.28 6.88
C GLU A 183 7.99 -10.49 7.01
N ASN A 184 7.46 -11.70 6.79
CA ASN A 184 8.27 -12.93 6.84
C ASN A 184 8.73 -13.42 5.46
N PHE A 185 8.33 -12.73 4.38
CA PHE A 185 8.68 -13.01 3.00
C PHE A 185 8.18 -14.38 2.50
N ASP A 186 7.08 -14.88 3.05
CA ASP A 186 6.48 -16.17 2.68
C ASP A 186 5.48 -16.09 1.51
N GLY A 187 5.29 -14.88 0.95
CA GLY A 187 4.35 -14.57 -0.11
C GLY A 187 2.95 -14.20 0.40
N LYS A 188 2.78 -13.92 1.69
CA LYS A 188 1.51 -13.52 2.31
C LYS A 188 1.64 -12.21 3.06
N ILE A 189 0.59 -11.41 2.96
CA ILE A 189 0.48 -10.17 3.73
C ILE A 189 0.13 -10.51 5.18
N ASP A 190 1.00 -10.10 6.08
CA ASP A 190 0.89 -10.30 7.53
C ASP A 190 0.98 -8.99 8.32
N ALA A 191 1.21 -7.85 7.64
CA ALA A 191 1.16 -6.54 8.23
C ALA A 191 0.49 -5.49 7.34
N VAL A 192 -0.22 -4.55 7.96
CA VAL A 192 -0.90 -3.45 7.28
C VAL A 192 -0.84 -2.16 8.10
N ILE A 193 -0.71 -1.03 7.40
CA ILE A 193 -1.02 0.30 7.93
C ILE A 193 -2.19 0.87 7.13
N HIS A 194 -3.29 1.11 7.81
CA HIS A 194 -4.54 1.57 7.21
C HIS A 194 -4.97 2.92 7.76
N THR A 195 -5.50 3.77 6.90
CA THR A 195 -6.06 5.05 7.33
C THR A 195 -7.39 4.86 8.07
N ASP A 196 -7.59 5.61 9.16
CA ASP A 196 -8.81 5.63 9.96
C ASP A 196 -9.37 7.07 10.03
N MET A 197 -10.55 7.25 9.45
CA MET A 197 -11.23 8.54 9.41
C MET A 197 -11.80 8.91 10.79
N ASP A 198 -12.04 10.20 11.01
CA ASP A 198 -12.79 10.67 12.18
C ASP A 198 -14.24 10.12 12.14
N SER A 199 -14.83 9.84 13.30
CA SER A 199 -16.20 9.32 13.40
C SER A 199 -17.30 10.34 13.08
N VAL A 200 -17.00 11.62 13.27
CA VAL A 200 -17.92 12.75 13.15
C VAL A 200 -17.54 13.65 11.98
N ARG A 201 -16.23 13.79 11.73
CA ARG A 201 -15.64 14.69 10.75
C ARG A 201 -15.17 13.94 9.51
N ASP A 202 -15.06 14.67 8.41
CA ASP A 202 -14.57 14.12 7.15
C ASP A 202 -13.05 14.38 6.96
N TRP A 203 -12.25 13.98 7.95
CA TRP A 203 -10.79 14.00 7.87
C TRP A 203 -10.22 12.67 8.33
N VAL A 204 -8.97 12.44 7.95
CA VAL A 204 -8.13 11.43 8.59
C VAL A 204 -7.85 11.84 10.04
N ASP A 205 -8.23 11.00 10.99
CA ASP A 205 -7.95 11.20 12.41
C ASP A 205 -6.60 10.57 12.80
N ARG A 206 -6.36 9.37 12.28
CA ARG A 206 -5.18 8.54 12.62
C ARG A 206 -4.96 7.45 11.58
N ARG A 207 -3.90 6.68 11.79
CA ARG A 207 -3.61 5.45 11.06
C ARG A 207 -3.53 4.29 12.05
N ILE A 208 -3.92 3.10 11.60
CA ILE A 208 -3.94 1.87 12.37
C ILE A 208 -2.85 0.96 11.84
N ILE A 209 -2.04 0.41 12.73
CA ILE A 209 -1.08 -0.65 12.44
C ILE A 209 -1.66 -1.97 12.92
N ILE A 210 -1.56 -2.99 12.07
CA ILE A 210 -1.92 -4.37 12.40
C ILE A 210 -0.78 -5.25 11.92
N GLN A 211 -0.30 -6.15 12.78
CA GLN A 211 0.67 -7.19 12.44
C GLN A 211 0.19 -8.55 12.97
N CYS A 212 0.50 -9.60 12.22
CA CYS A 212 0.33 -11.01 12.56
C CYS A 212 1.71 -11.62 12.83
N THR A 213 2.38 -11.24 13.93
CA THR A 213 3.80 -11.60 14.16
C THR A 213 4.06 -13.08 14.43
N LYS A 214 3.00 -13.84 14.70
CA LYS A 214 3.02 -15.31 14.85
C LYS A 214 2.68 -16.05 13.55
N TYR A 215 2.28 -15.34 12.50
CA TYR A 215 1.93 -15.91 11.18
C TYR A 215 0.84 -16.99 11.22
N ASP A 216 -0.05 -16.93 12.22
CA ASP A 216 -1.17 -17.86 12.43
C ASP A 216 -2.52 -17.29 11.94
N GLY A 217 -2.47 -16.14 11.26
CA GLY A 217 -3.65 -15.40 10.78
C GLY A 217 -4.38 -14.60 11.86
N ASN A 218 -3.89 -14.59 13.11
CA ASN A 218 -4.45 -13.77 14.18
C ASN A 218 -3.70 -12.44 14.30
N PHE A 219 -4.44 -11.38 14.58
CA PHE A 219 -3.89 -10.07 14.93
C PHE A 219 -3.34 -10.10 16.35
N ASP A 220 -2.04 -9.86 16.51
CA ASP A 220 -1.36 -9.90 17.81
C ASP A 220 -0.66 -8.58 18.17
N LYS A 221 -0.38 -7.70 17.20
CA LYS A 221 -0.01 -6.31 17.46
C LYS A 221 -0.93 -5.36 16.71
N VAL A 222 -1.70 -4.57 17.46
CA VAL A 222 -2.63 -3.57 16.93
C VAL A 222 -2.57 -2.29 17.74
N TRP A 223 -2.32 -1.16 17.09
CA TRP A 223 -2.39 0.17 17.70
C TRP A 223 -2.63 1.23 16.63
N ALA A 224 -2.97 2.44 17.04
CA ALA A 224 -3.06 3.59 16.14
C ALA A 224 -2.02 4.66 16.47
N PHE A 225 -1.75 5.52 15.50
CA PHE A 225 -0.87 6.67 15.61
C PHE A 225 -1.39 7.82 14.72
N LYS A 226 -1.06 9.07 15.07
CA LYS A 226 -1.47 10.25 14.29
C LYS A 226 -0.43 10.66 13.25
N ASN A 227 0.81 10.84 13.70
CA ASN A 227 1.89 11.35 12.86
C ASN A 227 2.86 10.22 12.47
N PHE A 228 3.58 9.65 13.43
CA PHE A 228 4.52 8.55 13.19
C PHE A 228 4.19 7.28 13.99
N PRO A 229 4.46 6.08 13.44
CA PRO A 229 4.29 4.81 14.14
C PRO A 229 5.01 4.69 15.49
N THR A 230 6.10 5.44 15.64
CA THR A 230 6.97 5.46 16.83
C THR A 230 6.54 6.49 17.87
N ASP A 231 5.53 7.30 17.58
CA ASP A 231 4.98 8.27 18.52
C ASP A 231 4.08 7.59 19.57
N GLU A 232 3.24 8.39 20.24
CA GLU A 232 2.24 7.90 21.18
C GLU A 232 1.32 6.85 20.52
N LYS A 233 1.30 5.67 21.14
CA LYS A 233 0.43 4.57 20.73
C LYS A 233 -0.97 4.79 21.28
N ILE A 234 -1.94 4.86 20.38
CA ILE A 234 -3.35 4.91 20.72
C ILE A 234 -3.86 3.47 20.75
N GLU A 235 -4.27 3.02 21.94
CA GLU A 235 -4.85 1.69 22.09
C GLU A 235 -6.20 1.59 21.37
N LEU A 236 -6.43 0.45 20.73
CA LEU A 236 -7.68 0.13 20.05
C LEU A 236 -8.33 -1.07 20.72
N LYS A 237 -9.66 -1.09 20.73
CA LYS A 237 -10.39 -2.32 21.05
C LYS A 237 -10.50 -3.16 19.79
N TYR A 238 -9.96 -4.36 19.82
CA TYR A 238 -9.98 -5.31 18.70
C TYR A 238 -10.18 -6.74 19.20
N SER A 239 -10.52 -7.63 18.28
CA SER A 239 -10.51 -9.08 18.49
C SER A 239 -9.36 -9.71 17.69
N LYS A 240 -9.06 -10.99 17.93
CA LYS A 240 -8.01 -11.71 17.20
C LYS A 240 -8.16 -11.69 15.67
N THR A 241 -9.36 -11.45 15.15
CA THR A 241 -9.67 -11.54 13.72
C THR A 241 -10.46 -10.34 13.19
N SER A 242 -10.58 -9.26 13.96
CA SER A 242 -11.27 -8.05 13.51
C SER A 242 -10.77 -6.83 14.26
N VAL A 243 -10.39 -5.80 13.51
CA VAL A 243 -10.05 -4.46 14.00
C VAL A 243 -11.06 -3.45 13.42
N PRO A 244 -11.88 -2.79 14.25
CA PRO A 244 -12.81 -1.78 13.77
C PRO A 244 -12.07 -0.53 13.31
N TYR A 245 -12.53 0.06 12.20
CA TYR A 245 -12.02 1.31 11.66
C TYR A 245 -13.09 2.05 10.88
N ARG A 246 -12.76 3.23 10.37
CA ARG A 246 -13.66 4.11 9.60
C ARG A 246 -13.03 4.35 8.24
N PRO A 247 -13.41 3.55 7.22
CA PRO A 247 -12.87 3.67 5.88
C PRO A 247 -13.25 5.01 5.24
N LEU A 248 -12.49 5.42 4.23
CA LEU A 248 -12.85 6.56 3.40
C LEU A 248 -14.26 6.37 2.82
N GLY A 249 -15.12 7.39 2.98
CA GLY A 249 -16.50 7.38 2.48
C GLY A 249 -17.47 6.46 3.23
N LYS A 250 -17.07 5.85 4.36
CA LYS A 250 -17.92 4.96 5.16
C LYS A 250 -17.89 5.35 6.64
N LEU A 251 -19.00 5.10 7.34
CA LEU A 251 -19.10 5.38 8.77
C LEU A 251 -18.38 4.34 9.64
N SER A 252 -18.32 3.10 9.17
CA SER A 252 -17.68 1.99 9.85
C SER A 252 -17.19 0.94 8.86
N GLY A 253 -16.22 0.16 9.30
CA GLY A 253 -15.67 -0.99 8.62
C GLY A 253 -14.84 -1.82 9.58
N GLU A 254 -14.39 -2.97 9.11
CA GLU A 254 -13.52 -3.86 9.86
C GLU A 254 -12.37 -4.34 8.98
N ILE A 255 -11.16 -4.31 9.51
CA ILE A 255 -10.01 -4.99 8.93
C ILE A 255 -10.04 -6.42 9.47
N THR A 256 -10.07 -7.39 8.56
CA THR A 256 -10.23 -8.82 8.87
C THR A 256 -9.18 -9.64 8.12
N PRO A 257 -8.90 -10.90 8.52
CA PRO A 257 -7.98 -11.77 7.78
C PRO A 257 -8.33 -11.90 6.29
N ALA A 258 -9.63 -11.88 5.95
CA ALA A 258 -10.07 -11.92 4.54
C ALA A 258 -9.55 -10.73 3.72
N MET A 259 -9.34 -9.57 4.34
CA MET A 259 -8.76 -8.40 3.68
C MET A 259 -7.25 -8.59 3.41
N LEU A 260 -6.53 -9.23 4.35
CA LEU A 260 -5.13 -9.61 4.16
C LEU A 260 -5.01 -10.67 3.07
N ASP A 261 -5.92 -11.65 3.02
CA ASP A 261 -5.99 -12.65 1.95
C ASP A 261 -6.23 -12.02 0.57
N GLU A 262 -7.12 -11.03 0.49
CA GLU A 262 -7.37 -10.28 -0.74
C GLU A 262 -6.11 -9.57 -1.24
N LYS A 263 -5.38 -8.92 -0.33
CA LYS A 263 -4.15 -8.18 -0.65
C LYS A 263 -2.98 -9.12 -0.93
N THR A 264 -2.92 -10.27 -0.27
CA THR A 264 -2.05 -11.40 -0.61
C THR A 264 -2.32 -11.88 -2.04
N ALA A 265 -3.58 -11.95 -2.46
CA ALA A 265 -3.92 -12.35 -3.83
C ALA A 265 -3.46 -11.31 -4.87
N ILE A 266 -3.45 -10.01 -4.50
CA ILE A 266 -2.88 -8.92 -5.32
C ILE A 266 -1.36 -9.01 -5.36
N LEU A 267 -0.68 -9.18 -4.22
CA LEU A 267 0.77 -9.39 -4.14
C LEU A 267 1.22 -10.54 -5.06
N ASN A 268 0.53 -11.68 -4.96
CA ASN A 268 0.80 -12.84 -5.79
C ASN A 268 0.53 -12.58 -7.29
N LEU A 269 -0.49 -11.79 -7.63
CA LEU A 269 -0.75 -11.38 -9.02
C LEU A 269 0.40 -10.52 -9.56
N LEU A 270 0.87 -9.55 -8.77
CA LEU A 270 1.99 -8.69 -9.11
C LEU A 270 3.28 -9.48 -9.28
N ASN A 271 3.62 -10.38 -8.35
CA ASN A 271 4.84 -11.20 -8.44
C ASN A 271 4.83 -12.14 -9.65
N ARG A 272 3.68 -12.74 -10.00
CA ARG A 272 3.55 -13.51 -11.25
C ARG A 272 3.75 -12.64 -12.49
N ALA A 273 3.21 -11.42 -12.49
CA ALA A 273 3.40 -10.48 -13.59
C ALA A 273 4.86 -10.00 -13.70
N ALA A 274 5.51 -9.70 -12.57
CA ALA A 274 6.91 -9.29 -12.51
C ALA A 274 7.84 -10.39 -13.07
N SER A 275 7.55 -11.66 -12.73
CA SER A 275 8.25 -12.81 -13.30
C SER A 275 8.07 -12.94 -14.81
N GLN A 276 6.86 -12.70 -15.35
CA GLN A 276 6.64 -12.70 -16.81
C GLN A 276 7.34 -11.53 -17.53
N CYS A 277 7.52 -10.42 -16.83
CA CYS A 277 8.22 -9.24 -17.32
C CYS A 277 9.76 -9.31 -17.20
N ASP A 278 10.30 -10.30 -16.47
CA ASP A 278 11.73 -10.40 -16.13
C ASP A 278 12.30 -9.14 -15.44
N ILE A 279 11.51 -8.50 -14.57
CA ILE A 279 11.87 -7.23 -13.90
C ILE A 279 12.34 -7.41 -12.45
N GLY A 280 12.51 -8.63 -11.94
CA GLY A 280 12.77 -8.85 -10.51
C GLY A 280 13.96 -8.05 -9.97
N LYS A 281 15.05 -7.96 -10.74
CA LYS A 281 16.25 -7.18 -10.40
C LYS A 281 16.06 -5.66 -10.47
N ASP A 282 15.02 -5.23 -11.19
CA ASP A 282 14.73 -3.84 -11.53
C ASP A 282 13.66 -3.25 -10.60
N ILE A 283 13.03 -4.05 -9.74
CA ILE A 283 12.13 -3.56 -8.68
C ILE A 283 12.91 -2.64 -7.74
N GLN A 284 12.27 -1.56 -7.28
CA GLN A 284 12.87 -0.63 -6.33
C GLN A 284 13.31 -1.35 -5.07
N LYS A 285 14.61 -1.22 -4.80
CA LYS A 285 15.30 -1.77 -3.63
C LYS A 285 15.48 -0.66 -2.61
N TYR A 286 15.56 -1.06 -1.34
CA TYR A 286 15.97 -0.18 -0.26
C TYR A 286 17.10 -0.83 0.53
#